data_AF-A0A1H6B019-F1
#
_entry.id   AF-A0A1H6B019-F1
#
_cell.length_a   1.000
_cell.length_b   1.000
_cell.length_c   1.000
_cell.angle_alpha   90.00
_cell.angle_beta   90.00
_cell.angle_gamma   90.00
#
_symmetry.space_group_name_H-M   'P 1'
#
loop_
_entity.id
_entity.type
_entity.pdbx_description
1 polymer ?
#
loop_
_entity_poly.entity_id
_entity_poly.type
_entity_poly.pdbx_seq_one_letter_code
_entity_poly.pdbx_strand_id
1 'polypeptide(L)'
;MAKRNTIKQKELSEEVQEEMSDAVEEKVEETENYLKNIFSQKRISSYLVAKNLPFVAFLAFLGLLYITNRHLAENTVRKIDKLGREVKEMSWDYKSLNAELMKLTTQTEIAKRADTLGLKERTEPPIKLEIVKEVK
;
A
#
# COMPACT_ATOMS: atom_id res chain seq x y z
N MET A 1 -21.67 -24.23 5.15
CA MET A 1 -20.58 -23.44 5.74
C MET A 1 -20.41 -22.14 4.98
N ALA A 2 -19.86 -21.10 5.64
CA ALA A 2 -19.64 -19.71 5.22
C ALA A 2 -20.82 -18.73 5.44
N LYS A 3 -20.98 -18.25 6.68
CA LYS A 3 -21.68 -16.99 6.97
C LYS A 3 -20.85 -15.84 6.39
N ARG A 4 -21.41 -15.10 5.43
CA ARG A 4 -20.82 -13.86 4.92
C ARG A 4 -21.04 -12.75 5.94
N ASN A 5 -20.03 -11.91 6.10
CA ASN A 5 -19.83 -10.93 7.16
C ASN A 5 -20.89 -9.80 7.12
N THR A 6 -21.65 -9.58 8.21
CA THR A 6 -22.73 -8.57 8.33
C THR A 6 -22.35 -7.33 9.15
N ILE A 7 -21.06 -7.06 9.39
CA ILE A 7 -20.60 -5.97 10.29
C ILE A 7 -20.43 -4.61 9.54
N LYS A 8 -21.09 -4.40 8.40
CA LYS A 8 -20.92 -3.15 7.61
C LYS A 8 -22.20 -2.41 7.22
N GLN A 9 -23.36 -2.79 7.77
CA GLN A 9 -24.66 -2.19 7.39
C GLN A 9 -25.45 -1.61 8.58
N LYS A 10 -24.76 -1.05 9.58
CA LYS A 10 -25.40 -0.06 10.45
C LYS A 10 -24.83 1.29 10.05
N GLU A 11 -25.36 1.83 8.96
CA GLU A 11 -25.22 3.26 8.69
C GLU A 11 -25.69 3.99 9.93
N LEU A 12 -24.84 4.88 10.41
CA LEU A 12 -25.05 5.69 11.60
C LEU A 12 -26.39 6.43 11.38
N SER A 13 -27.37 6.23 12.26
CA SER A 13 -28.72 6.81 12.15
C SER A 13 -28.62 8.28 11.71
N GLU A 14 -29.46 8.70 10.77
CA GLU A 14 -29.45 10.05 10.19
C GLU A 14 -29.44 11.15 11.27
N GLU A 15 -30.20 10.96 12.35
CA GLU A 15 -30.21 11.80 13.57
C GLU A 15 -28.81 12.01 14.20
N VAL A 16 -27.97 10.97 14.27
CA VAL A 16 -26.63 11.06 14.85
C VAL A 16 -25.65 11.73 13.88
N GLN A 17 -25.87 11.59 12.57
CA GLN A 17 -25.09 12.34 11.57
C GLN A 17 -25.44 13.82 11.59
N GLU A 18 -26.73 14.15 11.76
CA GLU A 18 -27.24 15.52 11.84
C GLU A 18 -26.77 16.23 13.12
N GLU A 19 -26.86 15.57 14.29
CA GLU A 19 -26.30 16.10 15.54
C GLU A 19 -24.77 16.29 15.47
N MET A 20 -24.04 15.36 14.83
CA MET A 20 -22.60 15.52 14.63
C MET A 20 -22.28 16.63 13.63
N SER A 21 -23.07 16.83 12.57
CA SER A 21 -22.84 17.93 11.63
C SER A 21 -23.13 19.28 12.26
N ASP A 22 -24.22 19.41 13.01
CA ASP A 22 -24.62 20.64 13.68
C ASP A 22 -23.61 21.02 14.79
N ALA A 23 -23.16 20.04 15.58
CA ALA A 23 -22.12 20.25 16.59
C ALA A 23 -20.75 20.58 15.97
N VAL A 24 -20.43 20.03 14.79
CA VAL A 24 -19.21 20.39 14.06
C VAL A 24 -19.31 21.80 13.49
N GLU A 25 -20.46 22.19 12.96
CA GLU A 25 -20.71 23.51 12.38
C GLU A 25 -20.65 24.61 13.45
N GLU A 26 -21.27 24.39 14.62
CA GLU A 26 -21.17 25.31 15.78
C GLU A 26 -19.70 25.50 16.23
N LYS A 27 -18.91 24.41 16.31
CA LYS A 27 -17.49 24.49 16.69
C LYS A 27 -16.63 25.19 15.63
N VAL A 28 -16.98 25.02 14.36
CA VAL A 28 -16.31 25.71 13.24
C VAL A 28 -16.64 27.20 13.27
N GLU A 29 -17.88 27.59 13.50
CA GLU A 29 -18.29 28.99 13.62
C GLU A 29 -17.66 29.69 14.83
N GLU A 30 -17.64 29.03 16.00
CA GLU A 30 -16.94 29.52 17.20
C GLU A 30 -15.46 29.76 16.89
N THR A 31 -14.82 28.82 16.19
CA THR A 31 -13.42 28.92 15.78
C THR A 31 -13.20 30.05 14.79
N GLU A 32 -14.06 30.18 13.77
CA GLU A 32 -13.99 31.27 12.79
C GLU A 32 -14.14 32.64 13.44
N ASN A 33 -15.11 32.80 14.35
CA ASN A 33 -15.36 34.06 15.04
C ASN A 33 -14.21 34.42 15.99
N TYR A 34 -13.63 33.42 16.67
CA TYR A 34 -12.41 33.60 17.46
C TYR A 34 -11.22 34.04 16.60
N LEU A 35 -11.04 33.41 15.42
CA LEU A 35 -10.02 33.80 14.46
C LEU A 35 -10.24 35.21 13.92
N LYS A 36 -11.47 35.57 13.50
CA LYS A 36 -11.84 36.91 13.03
C LYS A 36 -11.58 37.98 14.11
N ASN A 37 -11.88 37.67 15.37
CA ASN A 37 -11.63 38.56 16.51
C ASN A 37 -10.13 38.77 16.79
N ILE A 38 -9.31 37.74 16.61
CA ILE A 38 -7.84 37.79 16.79
C ILE A 38 -7.16 38.50 15.62
N PHE A 39 -7.60 38.24 14.39
CA PHE A 39 -7.07 38.86 13.17
C PHE A 39 -7.60 40.28 12.94
N SER A 40 -8.55 40.76 13.75
CA SER A 40 -9.00 42.15 13.67
C SER A 40 -7.83 43.13 13.94
N GLN A 41 -7.66 44.09 13.04
CA GLN A 41 -6.54 45.04 12.95
C GLN A 41 -6.27 45.84 14.24
N LYS A 42 -7.23 45.87 15.18
CA LYS A 42 -7.17 46.64 16.42
C LYS A 42 -6.37 45.96 17.54
N ARG A 43 -6.04 44.66 17.44
CA ARG A 43 -5.36 43.90 18.51
C ARG A 43 -3.87 43.62 18.28
N ILE A 44 -3.40 43.69 17.04
CA ILE A 44 -1.99 43.44 16.69
C ILE A 44 -1.22 44.77 16.76
N SER A 45 -1.00 45.29 17.98
CA SER A 45 -0.06 46.40 18.16
C SER A 45 1.38 45.88 18.22
N SER A 46 2.34 46.60 17.64
CA SER A 46 3.76 46.22 17.66
C SER A 46 4.31 46.01 19.08
N TYR A 47 3.69 46.62 20.09
CA TYR A 47 4.02 46.45 21.51
C TYR A 47 3.66 45.05 22.05
N LEU A 48 2.51 44.48 21.67
CA LEU A 48 2.12 43.13 22.10
C LEU A 48 3.00 42.06 21.45
N VAL A 49 3.37 42.27 20.19
CA VAL A 49 4.25 41.37 19.42
C VAL A 49 5.67 41.40 20.00
N ALA A 50 6.19 42.58 20.36
CA ALA A 50 7.50 42.70 21.02
C ALA A 50 7.51 42.04 22.41
N LYS A 51 6.42 42.16 23.18
CA LYS A 51 6.30 41.53 24.51
C LYS A 51 6.20 40.00 24.44
N ASN A 52 5.58 39.47 23.40
CA ASN A 52 5.38 38.03 23.19
C ASN A 52 6.27 37.45 22.08
N LEU A 53 7.36 38.14 21.73
CA LEU A 53 8.31 37.74 20.69
C LEU A 53 8.78 36.27 20.80
N PRO A 54 9.14 35.74 21.99
CA PRO A 54 9.56 34.33 22.08
C PRO A 54 8.43 33.34 21.71
N PHE A 55 7.17 33.69 21.98
CA PHE A 55 6.01 32.85 21.63
C PHE A 55 5.74 32.85 20.12
N VAL A 56 5.82 34.02 19.48
CA VAL A 56 5.66 34.12 18.01
C VAL A 56 6.79 33.40 17.27
N ALA A 57 8.02 33.52 17.77
CA ALA A 57 9.17 32.79 17.23
C ALA A 57 8.99 31.26 17.37
N PHE A 58 8.43 30.79 18.49
CA PHE A 58 8.11 29.38 18.70
C PHE A 58 7.05 28.87 17.70
N LEU A 59 6.00 29.64 17.45
CA LEU A 59 5.00 29.28 16.44
C LEU A 59 5.57 29.27 15.02
N ALA A 60 6.43 30.25 14.69
CA ALA A 60 7.14 30.27 13.41
C ALA A 60 8.06 29.05 13.25
N PHE A 61 8.75 28.64 14.32
CA PHE A 61 9.58 27.43 14.35
C PHE A 61 8.75 26.16 14.13
N LEU A 62 7.59 26.04 14.80
CA LEU A 62 6.64 24.95 14.56
C LEU A 62 6.13 24.93 13.12
N GLY A 63 5.83 26.10 12.56
CA GLY A 63 5.43 26.24 11.16
C GLY A 63 6.52 25.76 10.20
N LEU A 64 7.78 26.12 10.46
CA LEU A 64 8.92 25.65 9.68
C LEU A 64 9.07 24.12 9.78
N LEU A 65 9.04 23.56 10.98
CA LEU A 65 9.08 22.10 11.18
C LEU A 65 7.95 21.39 10.44
N TYR A 66 6.75 21.96 10.46
CA TYR A 66 5.60 21.41 9.73
C TYR A 66 5.83 21.39 8.21
N ILE A 67 6.31 22.49 7.64
CA ILE A 67 6.61 22.58 6.21
C ILE A 67 7.70 21.57 5.83
N THR A 68 8.76 21.47 6.64
CA THR A 68 9.84 20.49 6.42
C THR A 68 9.30 19.06 6.46
N ASN A 69 8.51 18.70 7.49
CA ASN A 69 7.92 17.38 7.60
C ASN A 69 6.98 17.06 6.43
N ARG A 70 6.19 18.04 5.99
CA ARG A 70 5.33 17.89 4.82
C ARG A 70 6.12 17.54 3.56
N HIS A 71 7.23 18.24 3.31
CA HIS A 71 8.07 17.97 2.14
C HIS A 71 8.74 16.58 2.21
N LEU A 72 9.17 16.15 3.40
CA LEU A 72 9.72 14.80 3.61
C LEU A 72 8.67 13.70 3.36
N ALA A 73 7.44 13.90 3.83
CA ALA A 73 6.35 12.98 3.60
C ALA A 73 6.04 12.85 2.09
N GLU A 74 5.92 13.98 1.40
CA GLU A 74 5.65 14.02 -0.05
C GLU A 74 6.74 13.29 -0.86
N ASN A 75 8.00 13.53 -0.52
CA ASN A 75 9.13 12.85 -1.17
C ASN A 75 9.14 11.35 -0.86
N THR A 76 8.73 10.95 0.34
CA THR A 76 8.64 9.54 0.72
C THR A 76 7.52 8.82 -0.05
N VAL A 77 6.35 9.44 -0.20
CA VAL A 77 5.24 8.91 -1.00
C VAL A 77 5.69 8.69 -2.46
N ARG A 78 6.35 9.69 -3.07
CA ARG A 78 6.89 9.54 -4.44
C ARG A 78 7.89 8.39 -4.56
N LYS A 79 8.74 8.18 -3.55
CA LYS A 79 9.68 7.05 -3.53
C LYS A 79 8.94 5.72 -3.46
N ILE A 80 7.92 5.61 -2.61
CA ILE A 80 7.10 4.40 -2.48
C ILE A 80 6.46 4.05 -3.83
N ASP A 81 5.87 5.03 -4.51
CA ASP A 81 5.25 4.81 -5.83
C ASP A 81 6.27 4.33 -6.87
N LYS A 82 7.47 4.93 -6.89
CA LYS A 82 8.55 4.51 -7.79
C LYS A 82 8.99 3.08 -7.50
N LEU A 83 9.30 2.76 -6.24
CA LEU A 83 9.72 1.42 -5.82
C LEU A 83 8.61 0.39 -6.11
N GLY A 84 7.35 0.74 -5.89
CA GLY A 84 6.21 -0.14 -6.19
C GLY A 84 6.11 -0.48 -7.67
N ARG A 85 6.42 0.48 -8.56
CA ARG A 85 6.50 0.23 -10.01
C ARG A 85 7.67 -0.70 -10.35
N GLU A 86 8.85 -0.45 -9.80
CA GLU A 86 10.05 -1.27 -10.05
C GLU A 86 9.83 -2.73 -9.62
N VAL A 87 9.22 -2.96 -8.44
CA VAL A 87 8.87 -4.31 -7.97
C VAL A 87 7.87 -4.99 -8.89
N LYS A 88 6.88 -4.24 -9.39
CA LYS A 88 5.87 -4.77 -10.31
C LYS A 88 6.48 -5.18 -11.66
N GLU A 89 7.38 -4.36 -12.18
CA GLU A 89 8.13 -4.64 -13.41
C GLU A 89 9.00 -5.89 -13.27
N MET A 90 9.81 -5.96 -12.21
CA MET A 90 10.63 -7.14 -11.90
C MET A 90 9.77 -8.42 -11.73
N SER A 91 8.58 -8.29 -11.14
CA SER A 91 7.64 -9.40 -11.01
C SER A 91 7.06 -9.86 -12.34
N TRP A 92 6.92 -8.96 -13.31
CA TRP A 92 6.48 -9.30 -14.67
C TRP A 92 7.59 -10.02 -15.43
N ASP A 93 8.83 -9.55 -15.33
CA ASP A 93 10.00 -10.21 -15.93
C ASP A 93 10.17 -11.63 -15.39
N TYR A 94 10.07 -11.81 -14.07
CA TYR A 94 10.10 -13.13 -13.44
C TYR A 94 9.02 -14.06 -13.99
N LYS A 95 7.77 -13.58 -14.09
CA LYS A 95 6.66 -14.38 -14.61
C LYS A 95 6.87 -14.76 -16.07
N SER A 96 7.35 -13.82 -16.89
CA SER A 96 7.65 -14.07 -18.30
C SER A 96 8.74 -15.12 -18.45
N LEU A 97 9.86 -14.95 -17.74
CA LEU A 97 10.97 -15.90 -17.76
C LEU A 97 10.57 -17.28 -17.25
N ASN A 98 9.77 -17.33 -16.18
CA ASN A 98 9.27 -18.59 -15.64
C ASN A 98 8.32 -19.29 -16.63
N ALA A 99 7.48 -18.55 -17.35
CA ALA A 99 6.63 -19.11 -18.40
C ALA A 99 7.45 -19.67 -19.56
N GLU A 100 8.51 -18.97 -19.97
CA GLU A 100 9.46 -19.47 -20.98
C GLU A 100 10.18 -20.73 -20.50
N LEU A 101 10.67 -20.74 -19.26
CA LEU A 101 11.28 -21.91 -18.64
C LEU A 101 10.31 -23.10 -18.61
N MET A 102 9.06 -22.89 -18.18
CA MET A 102 8.04 -23.93 -18.17
C MET A 102 7.81 -24.53 -19.56
N LYS A 103 7.73 -23.68 -20.60
CA LYS A 103 7.63 -24.13 -21.99
C LYS A 103 8.82 -25.00 -22.39
N LEU A 104 10.05 -24.58 -22.06
CA LEU A 104 11.26 -25.34 -22.37
C LEU A 104 11.33 -26.67 -21.60
N THR A 105 10.84 -26.70 -20.36
CA THR A 105 10.81 -27.91 -19.52
C THR A 105 9.62 -28.84 -19.82
N THR A 106 8.74 -28.47 -20.74
CA THR A 106 7.60 -29.31 -21.09
C THR A 106 8.08 -30.59 -21.76
N GLN A 107 7.54 -31.74 -21.34
CA GLN A 107 7.95 -33.08 -21.81
C GLN A 107 7.98 -33.18 -23.34
N THR A 108 7.01 -32.58 -24.04
CA THR A 108 6.97 -32.54 -25.51
C THR A 108 8.11 -31.73 -26.13
N GLU A 109 8.49 -30.59 -25.54
CA GLU A 109 9.61 -29.77 -26.00
C GLU A 109 10.96 -30.42 -25.68
N ILE A 110 11.07 -31.09 -24.54
CA ILE A 110 12.24 -31.89 -24.18
C ILE A 110 12.37 -33.08 -25.13
N ALA A 111 11.30 -33.84 -25.38
CA ALA A 111 11.31 -34.99 -26.29
C ALA A 111 11.77 -34.57 -27.70
N LYS A 112 11.24 -33.48 -28.25
CA LYS A 112 11.68 -32.92 -29.54
C LYS A 112 13.17 -32.57 -29.57
N ARG A 113 13.71 -32.00 -28.49
CA ARG A 113 15.16 -31.69 -28.37
C ARG A 113 16.01 -32.92 -28.10
N ALA A 114 15.45 -33.95 -27.47
CA ALA A 114 16.14 -35.21 -27.20
C ALA A 114 16.17 -36.13 -28.42
N ASP A 115 15.15 -36.03 -29.29
CA ASP A 115 15.09 -36.75 -30.58
C ASP A 115 16.26 -36.37 -31.50
N THR A 116 16.70 -35.09 -31.49
CA THR A 116 17.90 -34.68 -32.25
C THR A 116 19.18 -35.29 -31.71
N LEU A 117 19.18 -35.71 -30.43
CA LEU A 117 20.27 -36.44 -29.79
C LEU A 117 20.11 -37.96 -29.93
N GLY A 118 19.09 -38.44 -30.64
CA GLY A 118 18.81 -39.87 -30.86
C GLY A 118 18.16 -40.58 -29.67
N LEU A 119 17.68 -39.84 -28.67
CA LEU A 119 17.03 -40.37 -27.47
C LEU A 119 15.51 -40.44 -27.68
N LYS A 120 14.93 -41.63 -27.55
CA LYS A 120 13.47 -41.84 -27.66
C LYS A 120 12.81 -41.94 -26.29
N GLU A 121 11.62 -41.36 -26.19
CA GLU A 121 10.75 -41.53 -25.04
C GLU A 121 10.29 -42.99 -24.92
N ARG A 122 10.40 -43.54 -23.70
CA ARG A 122 9.94 -44.90 -23.41
C ARG A 122 8.44 -44.88 -23.12
N THR A 123 7.64 -45.28 -24.10
CA THR A 123 6.17 -45.37 -24.02
C THR A 123 5.66 -46.60 -23.29
N GLU A 124 6.49 -47.64 -23.16
CA GLU A 124 6.13 -48.88 -22.47
C GLU A 124 6.46 -48.82 -20.98
N PRO A 125 5.54 -49.24 -20.10
CA PRO A 125 5.78 -49.28 -18.66
C PRO A 125 6.98 -50.18 -18.33
N PRO A 126 7.78 -49.83 -17.30
CA PRO A 126 8.91 -50.65 -16.89
C PRO A 126 8.44 -52.01 -16.40
N ILE A 127 9.11 -53.06 -16.85
CA ILE A 127 8.83 -54.44 -16.45
C ILE A 127 9.20 -54.59 -14.97
N LYS A 128 8.22 -54.95 -14.15
CA LYS A 128 8.43 -55.22 -12.73
C LYS A 128 9.11 -56.59 -12.60
N LEU A 129 10.34 -56.61 -12.11
CA LEU A 129 11.05 -57.87 -11.81
C LEU A 129 10.54 -58.41 -10.48
N GLU A 130 9.69 -59.43 -10.53
CA GLU A 130 9.29 -60.17 -9.32
C GLU A 130 10.34 -61.24 -9.05
N ILE A 131 11.04 -61.09 -7.91
CA ILE A 131 12.06 -62.03 -7.47
C ILE A 131 11.31 -63.27 -6.94
N VAL A 132 11.24 -64.31 -7.75
CA VAL A 132 10.74 -65.62 -7.29
C VAL A 132 11.80 -66.18 -6.35
N LYS A 133 11.56 -66.08 -5.04
CA LYS A 133 12.32 -66.87 -4.06
C LYS A 133 11.91 -68.32 -4.24
N GLU A 134 12.80 -69.14 -4.79
CA GLU A 134 12.66 -70.59 -4.70
C GLU A 134 12.60 -70.98 -3.23
N VAL A 135 11.45 -71.54 -2.84
CA VAL A 135 11.25 -72.14 -1.51
C VAL A 135 11.97 -73.48 -1.54
N LYS A 136 13.08 -73.54 -0.81
CA LYS A 136 13.84 -74.77 -0.54
C LYS A 136 13.18 -75.56 0.58
#